data_AF-A0A365QG90-F1
#
_entry.id   AF-A0A365QG90-F1
#
_cell.length_a   1.000
_cell.length_b   1.000
_cell.length_c   1.000
_cell.angle_alpha   90.00
_cell.angle_beta   90.00
_cell.angle_gamma   90.00
#
_symmetry.space_group_name_H-M   'P 1'
#
loop_
_entity.id
_entity.type
_entity.pdbx_description
1 polymer ?
#
loop_
_entity_poly.entity_id
_entity_poly.type
_entity_poly.pdbx_seq_one_letter_code
_entity_poly.pdbx_strand_id
1 'polypeptide(L)'
;MANQQSIQSSVDAAIVPLNQVLVADLGAGASRFDAWLREYTGGYVTLERVKEVSAALPVLGNIMAAVDVCGDIVTLVDNRNNPKRREVDQILDWASLGINLIGVLPIPPGTAAARMSLRPTLGIVRQAVKAGAKELPDAIVAVIAAHFTATLMGELKPFVEQAKARLNEILTDCGKKAEEMLGGLANALDKLAAGQLTDPHANLKAAQKKVSQMSASALVHSPLKTIDNLFGAVWEVGKAGVKAELNVAATLAPQQARKAIHDLATELRGFIPVVKEKLQSLSREDVGTLMYMLNILIRAVQVYEHKKQIVQATVSPTAPNQAKLKHGGGEVEVRADEAKAKKPGVSGCRACEIGQPAARVGGAIGLALGDESFTHTDFVIPGVMP
;
A
#
# COMPACT_ATOMS: atom_id res chain seq x y z
N MET A 1 11.04 22.98 -22.54
CA MET A 1 11.37 22.19 -21.33
C MET A 1 10.42 22.49 -20.15
N ALA A 2 9.14 22.81 -20.38
CA ALA A 2 8.21 23.25 -19.33
C ALA A 2 7.13 22.21 -18.94
N ASN A 3 7.24 20.95 -19.40
CA ASN A 3 6.16 19.97 -19.27
C ASN A 3 6.52 18.70 -18.47
N GLN A 4 7.70 18.67 -17.83
CA GLN A 4 8.11 17.55 -16.95
C GLN A 4 7.93 17.87 -15.47
N GLN A 5 8.01 19.15 -15.07
CA GLN A 5 7.79 19.57 -13.68
C GLN A 5 6.32 19.45 -13.24
N SER A 6 5.34 19.46 -14.16
CA SER A 6 3.92 19.33 -13.81
C SER A 6 3.50 17.90 -13.42
N ILE A 7 4.21 16.88 -13.93
CA ILE A 7 3.87 15.48 -13.69
C ILE A 7 4.34 15.06 -12.29
N GLN A 8 5.56 15.41 -11.88
CA GLN A 8 6.07 15.06 -10.54
C GLN A 8 5.30 15.73 -9.39
N SER A 9 4.76 16.94 -9.58
CA SER A 9 3.89 17.59 -8.59
C SER A 9 2.48 16.99 -8.48
N SER A 10 2.13 16.04 -9.35
CA SER A 10 0.78 15.44 -9.44
C SER A 10 0.71 13.97 -9.00
N VAL A 11 1.88 13.33 -8.79
CA VAL A 11 1.98 11.92 -8.41
C VAL A 11 2.18 11.79 -6.90
N ASP A 12 1.10 11.42 -6.20
CA ASP A 12 1.12 11.14 -4.76
C ASP A 12 1.45 9.68 -4.42
N ALA A 13 1.51 8.81 -5.43
CA ALA A 13 1.74 7.40 -5.22
C ALA A 13 2.45 6.76 -6.42
N ALA A 14 3.37 5.84 -6.16
CA ALA A 14 4.07 5.09 -7.19
C ALA A 14 3.23 3.87 -7.65
N ILE A 15 3.39 3.48 -8.92
CA ILE A 15 2.86 2.22 -9.45
C ILE A 15 4.06 1.29 -9.61
N VAL A 16 4.11 0.24 -8.80
CA VAL A 16 5.30 -0.63 -8.65
C VAL A 16 4.92 -2.07 -8.98
N PRO A 17 5.75 -2.83 -9.73
CA PRO A 17 5.55 -4.28 -9.86
C PRO A 17 5.48 -4.95 -8.49
N LEU A 18 4.52 -5.85 -8.28
CA LEU A 18 4.26 -6.45 -6.96
C LEU A 18 5.49 -7.16 -6.40
N ASN A 19 6.30 -7.81 -7.26
CA ASN A 19 7.53 -8.49 -6.90
C ASN A 19 8.72 -7.54 -6.60
N GLN A 20 8.53 -6.24 -6.78
CA GLN A 20 9.52 -5.19 -6.46
C GLN A 20 9.13 -4.37 -5.24
N VAL A 21 7.98 -4.66 -4.60
CA VAL A 21 7.59 -3.98 -3.35
C VAL A 21 8.57 -4.36 -2.24
N LEU A 22 9.25 -3.37 -1.67
CA LEU A 22 10.22 -3.60 -0.61
C LEU A 22 9.57 -3.52 0.77
N VAL A 23 10.03 -4.37 1.69
CA VAL A 23 9.64 -4.29 3.12
C VAL A 23 9.97 -2.91 3.70
N ALA A 24 11.02 -2.25 3.18
CA ALA A 24 11.42 -0.91 3.60
C ALA A 24 10.34 0.15 3.30
N ASP A 25 9.67 0.07 2.16
CA ASP A 25 8.63 1.03 1.75
C ASP A 25 7.38 0.90 2.63
N LEU A 26 7.01 -0.34 2.94
CA LEU A 26 5.94 -0.60 3.90
C LEU A 26 6.32 -0.18 5.32
N GLY A 27 7.60 -0.34 5.67
CA GLY A 27 8.13 0.16 6.94
C GLY A 27 8.09 1.68 7.03
N ALA A 28 8.27 2.41 5.93
CA ALA A 28 8.12 3.86 5.89
C ALA A 28 6.67 4.28 6.20
N GLY A 29 5.67 3.63 5.58
CA GLY A 29 4.25 3.89 5.88
C GLY A 29 3.86 3.54 7.34
N ALA A 30 4.33 2.39 7.85
CA ALA A 30 4.11 2.03 9.25
C ALA A 30 4.78 3.03 10.23
N SER A 31 5.97 3.52 9.88
CA SER A 31 6.69 4.52 10.67
C SER A 31 6.00 5.88 10.66
N ARG A 32 5.35 6.25 9.55
CA ARG A 32 4.53 7.47 9.48
C ARG A 32 3.37 7.39 10.48
N PHE A 33 2.69 6.25 10.57
CA PHE A 33 1.62 6.04 11.55
C PHE A 33 2.14 6.06 13.01
N ASP A 34 3.27 5.41 13.28
CA ASP A 34 3.92 5.44 14.61
C ASP A 34 4.34 6.87 15.00
N ALA A 35 4.91 7.63 14.06
CA ALA A 35 5.31 9.01 14.29
C ALA A 35 4.11 9.90 14.64
N TRP A 36 2.98 9.76 13.93
CA TRP A 36 1.75 10.48 14.23
C TRP A 36 1.22 10.17 15.64
N LEU A 37 1.21 8.89 16.06
CA LEU A 37 0.83 8.51 17.43
C LEU A 37 1.73 9.18 18.48
N ARG A 38 3.04 9.19 18.24
CA ARG A 38 4.02 9.80 19.15
C ARG A 38 3.84 11.31 19.23
N GLU A 39 3.72 11.98 18.08
CA GLU A 39 3.58 13.43 18.03
C GLU A 39 2.32 13.88 18.77
N TYR A 40 1.19 13.25 18.52
CA TYR A 40 -0.08 13.60 19.15
C TYR A 40 -0.07 13.37 20.68
N THR A 41 0.68 12.36 21.15
CA THR A 41 0.67 11.94 22.56
C THR A 41 1.91 12.37 23.34
N GLY A 42 2.79 13.20 22.75
CA GLY A 42 4.03 13.64 23.39
C GLY A 42 5.05 12.52 23.64
N GLY A 43 5.03 11.49 22.81
CA GLY A 43 5.92 10.31 22.88
C GLY A 43 5.44 9.18 23.79
N TYR A 44 4.26 9.30 24.41
CA TYR A 44 3.75 8.28 25.35
C TYR A 44 3.12 7.07 24.67
N VAL A 45 2.58 7.23 23.46
CA VAL A 45 2.01 6.15 22.68
C VAL A 45 2.88 5.88 21.46
N THR A 46 3.18 4.60 21.27
CA THR A 46 3.83 4.05 20.08
C THR A 46 2.94 2.96 19.51
N LEU A 47 3.14 2.63 18.24
CA LEU A 47 2.49 1.50 17.58
C LEU A 47 2.77 0.18 18.33
N GLU A 48 3.97 0.03 18.91
CA GLU A 48 4.31 -1.11 19.77
C GLU A 48 3.38 -1.22 20.99
N ARG A 49 3.14 -0.10 21.68
CA ARG A 49 2.22 -0.08 22.83
C ARG A 49 0.78 -0.32 22.42
N VAL A 50 0.36 0.21 21.26
CA VAL A 50 -0.97 -0.02 20.71
C VAL A 50 -1.20 -1.52 20.46
N LYS A 51 -0.27 -2.22 19.80
CA LYS A 51 -0.43 -3.66 19.50
C LYS A 51 -0.55 -4.53 20.76
N GLU A 52 0.02 -4.11 21.89
CA GLU A 52 0.01 -4.88 23.14
C GLU A 52 -1.37 -4.87 23.82
N VAL A 53 -2.12 -3.78 23.67
CA VAL A 53 -3.42 -3.59 24.35
C VAL A 53 -4.62 -3.61 23.41
N SER A 54 -4.37 -3.57 22.09
CA SER A 54 -5.40 -3.68 21.06
C SER A 54 -6.04 -5.08 21.07
N ALA A 55 -7.35 -5.13 20.84
CA ALA A 55 -8.01 -6.39 20.52
C ALA A 55 -7.46 -6.96 19.21
N ALA A 56 -7.56 -8.28 19.02
CA ALA A 56 -7.24 -8.91 17.75
C ALA A 56 -8.19 -8.37 16.67
N LEU A 57 -7.66 -7.53 15.78
CA LEU A 57 -8.34 -7.04 14.60
C LEU A 57 -7.82 -7.81 13.39
N PRO A 58 -8.54 -8.84 12.91
CA PRO A 58 -8.06 -9.61 11.78
C PRO A 58 -8.00 -8.72 10.53
N VAL A 59 -6.87 -8.77 9.84
CA VAL A 59 -6.69 -8.26 8.48
C VAL A 59 -6.93 -9.44 7.56
N LEU A 60 -7.97 -9.32 6.75
CA LEU A 60 -8.37 -10.35 5.80
C LEU A 60 -8.00 -9.83 4.40
N GLY A 61 -6.69 -9.81 4.11
CA GLY A 61 -6.14 -9.26 2.86
C GLY A 61 -4.64 -8.97 2.93
N ASN A 62 -4.17 -8.06 2.06
CA ASN A 62 -2.76 -7.72 1.92
C ASN A 62 -2.28 -6.74 3.03
N ILE A 63 -1.11 -7.01 3.64
CA ILE A 63 -0.50 -6.11 4.63
C ILE A 63 -0.25 -4.71 4.08
N MET A 64 -0.02 -4.57 2.77
CA MET A 64 0.18 -3.27 2.13
C MET A 64 -1.06 -2.39 2.25
N ALA A 65 -2.25 -2.99 2.09
CA ALA A 65 -3.52 -2.30 2.26
C ALA A 65 -3.73 -1.87 3.71
N ALA A 66 -3.36 -2.71 4.68
CA ALA A 66 -3.44 -2.38 6.10
C ALA A 66 -2.54 -1.19 6.48
N VAL A 67 -1.29 -1.18 6.01
CA VAL A 67 -0.36 -0.05 6.22
C VAL A 67 -0.92 1.23 5.60
N ASP A 68 -1.42 1.15 4.37
CA ASP A 68 -1.93 2.32 3.66
C ASP A 68 -3.24 2.84 4.29
N VAL A 69 -4.12 1.98 4.84
CA VAL A 69 -5.29 2.40 5.65
C VAL A 69 -4.85 3.20 6.88
N CYS A 70 -3.82 2.76 7.61
CA CYS A 70 -3.28 3.53 8.73
C CYS A 70 -2.78 4.91 8.25
N GLY A 71 -2.10 4.96 7.11
CA GLY A 71 -1.67 6.21 6.50
C GLY A 71 -2.82 7.12 6.06
N ASP A 72 -3.89 6.57 5.49
CA ASP A 72 -5.08 7.34 5.08
C ASP A 72 -5.80 7.95 6.28
N ILE A 73 -5.90 7.22 7.39
CA ILE A 73 -6.49 7.74 8.64
C ILE A 73 -5.71 8.95 9.13
N VAL A 74 -4.38 8.89 9.15
CA VAL A 74 -3.52 10.04 9.51
C VAL A 74 -3.80 11.22 8.59
N THR A 75 -3.78 11.00 7.28
CA THR A 75 -4.03 12.05 6.28
C THR A 75 -5.40 12.70 6.48
N LEU A 76 -6.44 11.90 6.69
CA LEU A 76 -7.80 12.38 6.84
C LEU A 76 -8.01 13.13 8.14
N VAL A 77 -7.45 12.64 9.26
CA VAL A 77 -7.51 13.32 10.54
C VAL A 77 -6.78 14.66 10.46
N ASP A 78 -5.55 14.70 9.96
CA ASP A 78 -4.77 15.94 9.91
C ASP A 78 -5.37 16.99 8.96
N ASN A 79 -6.00 16.55 7.86
CA ASN A 79 -6.54 17.46 6.85
C ASN A 79 -8.03 17.82 7.02
N ARG A 80 -8.73 17.25 8.00
CA ARG A 80 -10.20 17.37 8.17
C ARG A 80 -10.74 18.79 8.13
N ASN A 81 -9.95 19.76 8.61
CA ASN A 81 -10.33 21.17 8.72
C ASN A 81 -9.50 22.08 7.82
N ASN A 82 -8.84 21.57 6.77
CA ASN A 82 -7.98 22.39 5.92
C ASN A 82 -8.78 23.06 4.78
N PRO A 83 -9.15 24.36 4.88
CA PRO A 83 -10.02 25.01 3.91
C PRO A 83 -9.34 25.31 2.58
N LYS A 84 -8.01 25.13 2.49
CA LYS A 84 -7.22 25.45 1.29
C LYS A 84 -7.23 24.32 0.26
N ARG A 85 -7.80 23.18 0.57
CA ARG A 85 -7.78 22.00 -0.30
C ARG A 85 -8.91 22.04 -1.32
N ARG A 86 -8.58 21.72 -2.58
CA ARG A 86 -9.59 21.57 -3.64
C ARG A 86 -10.56 20.46 -3.23
N GLU A 87 -11.84 20.64 -3.53
CA GLU A 87 -12.90 19.67 -3.21
C GLU A 87 -12.56 18.27 -3.74
N VAL A 88 -12.06 18.19 -4.99
CA VAL A 88 -11.64 16.92 -5.58
C VAL A 88 -10.52 16.23 -4.78
N ASP A 89 -9.56 16.99 -4.23
CA ASP A 89 -8.48 16.39 -3.42
C ASP A 89 -9.03 15.80 -2.12
N GLN A 90 -10.04 16.45 -1.53
CA GLN A 90 -10.70 15.94 -0.32
C GLN A 90 -11.48 14.65 -0.62
N ILE A 91 -12.22 14.60 -1.73
CA ILE A 91 -12.92 13.39 -2.18
C ILE A 91 -11.91 12.27 -2.46
N LEU A 92 -10.77 12.58 -3.09
CA LEU A 92 -9.74 11.60 -3.42
C LEU A 92 -9.02 11.03 -2.20
N ASP A 93 -8.96 11.75 -1.07
CA ASP A 93 -8.47 11.18 0.20
C ASP A 93 -9.45 10.14 0.75
N TRP A 94 -10.75 10.43 0.73
CA TRP A 94 -11.78 9.45 1.09
C TRP A 94 -11.78 8.25 0.14
N ALA A 95 -11.57 8.48 -1.16
CA ALA A 95 -11.42 7.41 -2.13
C ALA A 95 -10.16 6.57 -1.87
N SER A 96 -9.05 7.16 -1.43
CA SER A 96 -7.84 6.44 -1.01
C SER A 96 -8.15 5.46 0.11
N LEU A 97 -8.83 5.95 1.16
CA LEU A 97 -9.29 5.11 2.27
C LEU A 97 -10.20 3.98 1.78
N GLY A 98 -11.16 4.27 0.91
CA GLY A 98 -12.05 3.26 0.34
C GLY A 98 -11.31 2.18 -0.45
N ILE A 99 -10.36 2.57 -1.30
CA ILE A 99 -9.53 1.66 -2.10
C ILE A 99 -8.69 0.74 -1.21
N ASN A 100 -8.08 1.29 -0.16
CA ASN A 100 -7.25 0.52 0.76
C ASN A 100 -8.11 -0.38 1.67
N LEU A 101 -9.28 0.08 2.11
CA LEU A 101 -10.23 -0.76 2.85
C LEU A 101 -10.74 -1.94 2.02
N ILE A 102 -10.99 -1.77 0.72
CA ILE A 102 -11.31 -2.90 -0.20
C ILE A 102 -10.21 -3.97 -0.16
N GLY A 103 -8.95 -3.57 -0.03
CA GLY A 103 -7.82 -4.48 0.13
C GLY A 103 -7.78 -5.21 1.47
N VAL A 104 -8.47 -4.70 2.52
CA VAL A 104 -8.50 -5.28 3.87
C VAL A 104 -9.80 -6.05 4.17
N LEU A 105 -10.86 -5.85 3.37
CA LEU A 105 -12.18 -6.44 3.64
C LEU A 105 -12.23 -7.96 3.56
N PRO A 106 -12.91 -8.64 4.50
CA PRO A 106 -13.31 -10.04 4.35
C PRO A 106 -14.58 -10.20 3.52
N ILE A 107 -14.46 -10.23 2.19
CA ILE A 107 -15.56 -10.63 1.28
C ILE A 107 -15.52 -12.16 1.10
N PRO A 108 -16.64 -12.87 0.78
CA PRO A 108 -16.73 -14.32 0.72
C PRO A 108 -15.52 -15.08 0.13
N PRO A 109 -15.24 -16.31 0.64
CA PRO A 109 -14.13 -17.15 0.19
C PRO A 109 -14.09 -17.28 -1.34
N GLY A 110 -12.88 -17.21 -1.93
CA GLY A 110 -12.68 -17.33 -3.38
C GLY A 110 -12.60 -16.01 -4.17
N THR A 111 -12.76 -14.85 -3.51
CA THR A 111 -12.71 -13.52 -4.16
C THR A 111 -11.38 -12.76 -3.99
N ALA A 112 -10.32 -13.42 -3.53
CA ALA A 112 -9.07 -12.72 -3.21
C ALA A 112 -8.35 -12.14 -4.45
N ALA A 113 -8.39 -12.83 -5.58
CA ALA A 113 -7.88 -12.33 -6.86
C ALA A 113 -8.61 -11.04 -7.31
N ALA A 114 -9.90 -10.90 -6.96
CA ALA A 114 -10.67 -9.69 -7.22
C ALA A 114 -10.08 -8.48 -6.50
N ARG A 115 -9.74 -8.62 -5.21
CA ARG A 115 -9.16 -7.51 -4.42
C ARG A 115 -7.77 -7.15 -4.90
N MET A 116 -6.95 -8.18 -5.16
CA MET A 116 -5.60 -8.00 -5.71
C MET A 116 -5.62 -7.28 -7.06
N SER A 117 -6.71 -7.40 -7.82
CA SER A 117 -6.89 -6.68 -9.09
C SER A 117 -7.52 -5.30 -8.93
N LEU A 118 -8.55 -5.18 -8.10
CA LEU A 118 -9.39 -3.99 -8.00
C LEU A 118 -8.67 -2.85 -7.27
N ARG A 119 -7.95 -3.14 -6.18
CA ARG A 119 -7.26 -2.10 -5.39
C ARG A 119 -6.17 -1.39 -6.22
N PRO A 120 -5.19 -2.07 -6.83
CA PRO A 120 -4.18 -1.39 -7.63
C PRO A 120 -4.80 -0.65 -8.81
N THR A 121 -5.79 -1.25 -9.46
CA THR A 121 -6.50 -0.62 -10.58
C THR A 121 -7.19 0.68 -10.18
N LEU A 122 -7.98 0.68 -9.10
CA LEU A 122 -8.62 1.90 -8.62
C LEU A 122 -7.59 2.93 -8.17
N GLY A 123 -6.47 2.50 -7.58
CA GLY A 123 -5.37 3.40 -7.23
C GLY A 123 -4.73 4.08 -8.45
N ILE A 124 -4.54 3.35 -9.55
CA ILE A 124 -4.05 3.90 -10.83
C ILE A 124 -5.07 4.89 -11.41
N VAL A 125 -6.36 4.54 -11.43
CA VAL A 125 -7.41 5.44 -11.93
C VAL A 125 -7.51 6.70 -11.06
N ARG A 126 -7.39 6.56 -9.73
CA ARG A 126 -7.35 7.68 -8.79
C ARG A 126 -6.24 8.67 -9.13
N GLN A 127 -5.02 8.18 -9.45
CA GLN A 127 -3.91 9.04 -9.86
C GLN A 127 -4.22 9.79 -11.16
N ALA A 128 -4.80 9.10 -12.15
CA ALA A 128 -5.22 9.74 -13.39
C ALA A 128 -6.29 10.82 -13.14
N VAL A 129 -7.29 10.55 -12.32
CA VAL A 129 -8.33 11.53 -11.94
C VAL A 129 -7.73 12.71 -11.19
N LYS A 130 -6.77 12.49 -10.29
CA LYS A 130 -6.05 13.57 -9.60
C LYS A 130 -5.29 14.47 -10.58
N ALA A 131 -4.70 13.89 -11.62
CA ALA A 131 -4.06 14.61 -12.72
C ALA A 131 -5.07 15.32 -13.65
N GLY A 132 -6.38 15.22 -13.40
CA GLY A 132 -7.44 15.86 -14.17
C GLY A 132 -7.91 15.04 -15.38
N ALA A 133 -7.52 13.76 -15.48
CA ALA A 133 -7.95 12.90 -16.57
C ALA A 133 -9.44 12.56 -16.45
N LYS A 134 -10.18 12.78 -17.54
CA LYS A 134 -11.59 12.36 -17.69
C LYS A 134 -11.73 11.00 -18.39
N GLU A 135 -10.66 10.57 -19.06
CA GLU A 135 -10.53 9.31 -19.80
C GLU A 135 -9.12 8.74 -19.54
N LEU A 136 -8.96 7.41 -19.55
CA LEU A 136 -7.65 6.80 -19.34
C LEU A 136 -6.84 6.74 -20.64
N PRO A 137 -5.57 7.17 -20.64
CA PRO A 137 -4.65 6.94 -21.75
C PRO A 137 -4.46 5.45 -22.05
N ASP A 138 -4.31 5.10 -23.34
CA ASP A 138 -4.14 3.70 -23.81
C ASP A 138 -3.01 2.96 -23.05
N ALA A 139 -1.92 3.65 -22.68
CA ALA A 139 -0.82 3.08 -21.90
C ALA A 139 -1.24 2.66 -20.49
N ILE A 140 -2.05 3.46 -19.79
CA ILE A 140 -2.56 3.12 -18.46
C ILE A 140 -3.54 1.95 -18.55
N VAL A 141 -4.39 1.94 -19.58
CA VAL A 141 -5.32 0.83 -19.82
C VAL A 141 -4.57 -0.47 -20.11
N ALA A 142 -3.46 -0.41 -20.84
CA ALA A 142 -2.60 -1.57 -21.08
C ALA A 142 -1.96 -2.11 -19.79
N VAL A 143 -1.51 -1.24 -18.88
CA VAL A 143 -0.99 -1.64 -17.56
C VAL A 143 -2.08 -2.35 -16.74
N ILE A 144 -3.28 -1.77 -16.69
CA ILE A 144 -4.43 -2.37 -16.00
C ILE A 144 -4.79 -3.72 -16.63
N ALA A 145 -4.89 -3.80 -17.95
CA ALA A 145 -5.21 -5.04 -18.66
C ALA A 145 -4.15 -6.14 -18.42
N ALA A 146 -2.87 -5.77 -18.36
CA ALA A 146 -1.78 -6.69 -18.05
C ALA A 146 -1.89 -7.23 -16.61
N HIS A 147 -2.13 -6.34 -15.64
CA HIS A 147 -2.35 -6.71 -14.25
C HIS A 147 -3.52 -7.70 -14.09
N PHE A 148 -4.66 -7.41 -14.71
CA PHE A 148 -5.82 -8.31 -14.69
C PHE A 148 -5.56 -9.65 -15.36
N THR A 149 -4.80 -9.66 -16.46
CA THR A 149 -4.44 -10.91 -17.14
C THR A 149 -3.56 -11.78 -16.25
N ALA A 150 -2.66 -11.16 -15.48
CA ALA A 150 -1.82 -11.85 -14.51
C ALA A 150 -2.62 -12.41 -13.32
N THR A 151 -3.66 -11.70 -12.86
CA THR A 151 -4.36 -12.04 -11.61
C THR A 151 -5.69 -12.82 -11.82
N LEU A 152 -6.42 -12.64 -12.92
CA LEU A 152 -7.80 -13.14 -13.10
C LEU A 152 -8.08 -13.97 -14.37
N MET A 153 -7.06 -14.39 -15.14
CA MET A 153 -7.18 -15.34 -16.27
C MET A 153 -8.31 -15.08 -17.30
N GLY A 154 -8.79 -13.84 -17.54
CA GLY A 154 -9.54 -13.66 -18.79
C GLY A 154 -10.33 -12.38 -19.06
N GLU A 155 -11.13 -11.84 -18.13
CA GLU A 155 -12.12 -10.84 -18.54
C GLU A 155 -12.25 -9.66 -17.57
N LEU A 156 -11.64 -8.53 -17.96
CA LEU A 156 -11.63 -7.27 -17.24
C LEU A 156 -13.03 -6.61 -17.19
N LYS A 157 -13.77 -6.61 -18.30
CA LYS A 157 -15.07 -5.92 -18.37
C LYS A 157 -16.14 -6.49 -17.42
N PRO A 158 -16.46 -7.80 -17.41
CA PRO A 158 -17.45 -8.35 -16.49
C PRO A 158 -17.08 -8.12 -15.02
N PHE A 159 -15.78 -8.12 -14.73
CA PHE A 159 -15.28 -7.83 -13.40
C PHE A 159 -15.61 -6.40 -12.94
N VAL A 160 -15.32 -5.41 -13.78
CA VAL A 160 -15.59 -4.00 -13.44
C VAL A 160 -17.09 -3.74 -13.36
N GLU A 161 -17.89 -4.36 -14.22
CA GLU A 161 -19.36 -4.31 -14.17
C GLU A 161 -19.91 -4.89 -12.86
N GLN A 162 -19.37 -6.03 -12.41
CA GLN A 162 -19.74 -6.63 -11.13
C GLN A 162 -19.32 -5.77 -9.94
N ALA A 163 -18.10 -5.20 -9.96
CA ALA A 163 -17.63 -4.29 -8.93
C ALA A 163 -18.51 -3.04 -8.83
N LYS A 164 -18.94 -2.49 -9.98
CA LYS A 164 -19.89 -1.37 -10.05
C LYS A 164 -21.25 -1.75 -9.45
N ALA A 165 -21.80 -2.91 -9.81
CA ALA A 165 -23.10 -3.37 -9.31
C ALA A 165 -23.11 -3.57 -7.78
N ARG A 166 -21.98 -3.98 -7.20
CA ARG A 166 -21.84 -4.26 -5.77
C ARG A 166 -21.20 -3.12 -4.96
N LEU A 167 -20.93 -1.97 -5.58
CA LEU A 167 -20.16 -0.90 -4.94
C LEU A 167 -20.78 -0.44 -3.60
N ASN A 168 -22.09 -0.29 -3.53
CA ASN A 168 -22.77 0.11 -2.28
C ASN A 168 -22.59 -0.91 -1.15
N GLU A 169 -22.65 -2.21 -1.46
CA GLU A 169 -22.43 -3.29 -0.50
C GLU A 169 -20.97 -3.25 -0.01
N ILE A 170 -20.02 -3.15 -0.95
CA ILE A 170 -18.59 -3.05 -0.66
C ILE A 170 -18.30 -1.85 0.24
N LEU A 171 -18.85 -0.67 -0.07
CA LEU A 171 -18.64 0.53 0.74
C LEU A 171 -19.28 0.45 2.13
N THR A 172 -20.41 -0.26 2.25
CA THR A 172 -21.01 -0.55 3.56
C THR A 172 -20.07 -1.38 4.42
N ASP A 173 -19.48 -2.42 3.84
CA ASP A 173 -18.55 -3.29 4.55
C ASP A 173 -17.24 -2.55 4.86
N CYS A 174 -16.74 -1.71 3.95
CA CYS A 174 -15.63 -0.80 4.23
C CYS A 174 -15.93 0.07 5.45
N GLY A 175 -17.14 0.63 5.54
CA GLY A 175 -17.57 1.43 6.68
C GLY A 175 -17.55 0.66 8.01
N LYS A 176 -18.06 -0.59 8.02
CA LYS A 176 -17.99 -1.46 9.20
C LYS A 176 -16.55 -1.77 9.58
N LYS A 177 -15.69 -2.06 8.59
CA LYS A 177 -14.29 -2.38 8.85
C LYS A 177 -13.51 -1.18 9.38
N ALA A 178 -13.77 0.02 8.86
CA ALA A 178 -13.19 1.25 9.38
C ALA A 178 -13.63 1.52 10.82
N GLU A 179 -14.90 1.27 11.14
CA GLU A 179 -15.44 1.36 12.52
C GLU A 179 -14.73 0.40 13.47
N GLU A 180 -14.52 -0.87 13.09
CA GLU A 180 -13.76 -1.83 13.89
C GLU A 180 -12.33 -1.35 14.16
N MET A 181 -11.66 -0.82 13.13
CA MET A 181 -10.27 -0.35 13.24
C MET A 181 -10.13 0.89 14.12
N LEU A 182 -10.94 1.92 13.84
CA LEU A 182 -10.91 3.19 14.58
C LEU A 182 -11.39 2.99 16.02
N GLY A 183 -12.44 2.20 16.22
CA GLY A 183 -12.92 1.83 17.55
C GLY A 183 -11.89 1.00 18.31
N GLY A 184 -11.23 0.05 17.64
CA GLY A 184 -10.13 -0.74 18.23
C GLY A 184 -8.94 0.12 18.65
N LEU A 185 -8.55 1.10 17.81
CA LEU A 185 -7.49 2.06 18.13
C LEU A 185 -7.89 2.97 19.31
N ALA A 186 -9.09 3.55 19.29
CA ALA A 186 -9.58 4.38 20.38
C ALA A 186 -9.65 3.62 21.71
N ASN A 187 -10.12 2.36 21.68
CA ASN A 187 -10.14 1.50 22.85
C ASN A 187 -8.73 1.17 23.35
N ALA A 188 -7.76 0.97 22.45
CA ALA A 188 -6.36 0.78 22.82
C ALA A 188 -5.81 2.04 23.51
N LEU A 189 -6.06 3.23 22.95
CA LEU A 189 -5.62 4.51 23.53
C LEU A 189 -6.20 4.74 24.94
N ASP A 190 -7.49 4.49 25.17
CA ASP A 190 -8.07 4.64 26.51
C ASP A 190 -7.46 3.67 27.53
N LYS A 191 -7.16 2.43 27.13
CA LYS A 191 -6.45 1.48 28.00
C LYS A 191 -5.05 1.99 28.36
N LEU A 192 -4.34 2.59 27.41
CA LEU A 192 -3.04 3.21 27.64
C LEU A 192 -3.16 4.40 28.60
N ALA A 193 -4.15 5.27 28.41
CA ALA A 193 -4.41 6.42 29.29
C ALA A 193 -4.78 5.98 30.72
N ALA A 194 -5.51 4.87 30.86
CA ALA A 194 -5.87 4.25 32.14
C ALA A 194 -4.68 3.57 32.85
N GLY A 195 -3.49 3.54 32.25
CA GLY A 195 -2.28 3.02 32.87
C GLY A 195 -2.09 1.51 32.73
N GLN A 196 -2.76 0.84 31.79
CA GLN A 196 -2.61 -0.62 31.58
C GLN A 196 -1.23 -1.06 31.04
N LEU A 197 -0.21 -0.19 31.03
CA LEU A 197 1.19 -0.50 30.72
C LEU A 197 2.18 -0.01 31.79
N THR A 198 1.84 -0.10 33.09
CA THR A 198 2.83 0.15 34.17
C THR A 198 3.85 -0.98 34.33
N ASP A 199 3.62 -2.15 33.73
CA ASP A 199 4.57 -3.28 33.70
C ASP A 199 4.83 -3.74 32.25
N PRO A 200 5.98 -3.37 31.66
CA PRO A 200 6.38 -3.79 30.31
C PRO A 200 6.44 -5.31 30.13
N HIS A 201 6.68 -6.09 31.19
CA HIS A 201 6.97 -7.53 31.07
C HIS A 201 5.73 -8.43 31.20
N ALA A 202 4.68 -7.98 31.92
CA ALA A 202 3.45 -8.73 32.10
C ALA A 202 2.62 -8.82 30.80
N ASN A 203 2.57 -7.72 30.03
CA ASN A 203 1.79 -7.64 28.79
C ASN A 203 2.50 -8.26 27.58
N LEU A 204 3.84 -8.29 27.58
CA LEU A 204 4.65 -8.95 26.55
C LEU A 204 4.28 -10.43 26.40
N LYS A 205 4.08 -11.17 27.49
CA LYS A 205 3.73 -12.61 27.42
C LYS A 205 2.33 -12.89 26.87
N ALA A 206 1.38 -11.97 27.04
CA ALA A 206 0.01 -12.10 26.51
C ALA A 206 -0.06 -11.68 25.02
N ALA A 207 0.67 -10.63 24.64
CA ALA A 207 0.75 -10.14 23.26
C ALA A 207 1.62 -11.06 22.37
N GLN A 208 2.78 -11.54 22.86
CA GLN A 208 3.66 -12.46 22.13
C GLN A 208 2.99 -13.80 21.80
N LYS A 209 2.02 -14.25 22.62
CA LYS A 209 1.28 -15.50 22.36
C LYS A 209 0.26 -15.38 21.23
N LYS A 210 -0.07 -14.17 20.74
CA LYS A 210 -1.13 -13.93 19.75
C LYS A 210 -0.64 -13.25 18.45
N VAL A 211 0.62 -12.81 18.38
CA VAL A 211 1.19 -12.31 17.12
C VAL A 211 1.68 -13.51 16.33
N SER A 212 1.18 -13.65 15.10
CA SER A 212 1.56 -14.68 14.15
C SER A 212 3.08 -14.70 13.99
N GLN A 213 3.72 -15.88 14.01
CA GLN A 213 5.17 -16.08 13.82
C GLN A 213 5.65 -15.75 12.38
N MET A 214 5.00 -14.81 11.69
CA MET A 214 5.22 -14.54 10.28
C MET A 214 6.24 -13.42 10.12
N SER A 215 7.29 -13.68 9.35
CA SER A 215 8.27 -12.65 9.02
C SER A 215 7.65 -11.56 8.15
N ALA A 216 8.13 -10.31 8.28
CA ALA A 216 7.66 -9.20 7.46
C ALA A 216 7.68 -9.53 5.96
N SER A 217 8.74 -10.18 5.47
CA SER A 217 8.84 -10.62 4.07
C SER A 217 7.74 -11.61 3.66
N ALA A 218 7.28 -12.48 4.58
CA ALA A 218 6.17 -13.39 4.32
C ALA A 218 4.84 -12.64 4.27
N LEU A 219 4.66 -11.57 5.07
CA LEU A 219 3.47 -10.72 5.03
C LEU A 219 3.36 -9.96 3.70
N VAL A 220 4.49 -9.44 3.17
CA VAL A 220 4.54 -8.73 1.88
C VAL A 220 4.12 -9.61 0.70
N HIS A 221 4.55 -10.87 0.70
CA HIS A 221 4.37 -11.77 -0.45
C HIS A 221 3.23 -12.80 -0.27
N SER A 222 2.42 -12.68 0.80
CA SER A 222 1.30 -13.60 1.06
C SER A 222 -0.04 -12.86 0.98
N PRO A 223 -0.50 -12.47 -0.22
CA PRO A 223 -1.75 -11.70 -0.40
C PRO A 223 -3.01 -12.43 0.07
N LEU A 224 -2.93 -13.75 0.29
CA LEU A 224 -4.06 -14.62 0.65
C LEU A 224 -4.11 -15.00 2.14
N LYS A 225 -3.09 -14.64 2.93
CA LYS A 225 -3.04 -15.07 4.34
C LYS A 225 -3.72 -14.04 5.23
N THR A 226 -4.73 -14.49 5.97
CA THR A 226 -5.32 -13.74 7.08
C THR A 226 -4.25 -13.47 8.13
N ILE A 227 -4.20 -12.24 8.63
CA ILE A 227 -3.32 -11.85 9.72
C ILE A 227 -4.18 -11.48 10.91
N ASP A 228 -4.06 -12.22 12.01
CA ASP A 228 -5.01 -12.15 13.14
C ASP A 228 -4.89 -10.86 13.98
N ASN A 229 -3.91 -10.00 13.68
CA ASN A 229 -3.69 -8.74 14.40
C ASN A 229 -3.16 -7.62 13.48
N LEU A 230 -4.02 -6.70 13.07
CA LEU A 230 -3.70 -5.53 12.24
C LEU A 230 -2.51 -4.73 12.79
N PHE A 231 -2.62 -4.21 14.01
CA PHE A 231 -1.56 -3.36 14.58
C PHE A 231 -0.28 -4.16 14.84
N GLY A 232 -0.40 -5.44 15.17
CA GLY A 232 0.73 -6.37 15.22
C GLY A 232 1.44 -6.49 13.87
N ALA A 233 0.69 -6.68 12.79
CA ALA A 233 1.24 -6.83 11.45
C ALA A 233 1.93 -5.56 10.93
N VAL A 234 1.27 -4.41 11.11
CA VAL A 234 1.84 -3.10 10.75
C VAL A 234 3.11 -2.84 11.57
N TRP A 235 3.11 -3.20 12.85
CA TRP A 235 4.31 -3.13 13.70
C TRP A 235 5.45 -4.02 13.19
N GLU A 236 5.20 -5.29 12.87
CA GLU A 236 6.24 -6.21 12.40
C GLU A 236 6.90 -5.72 11.10
N VAL A 237 6.11 -5.15 10.19
CA VAL A 237 6.63 -4.57 8.94
C VAL A 237 7.38 -3.26 9.20
N GLY A 238 6.87 -2.41 10.10
CA GLY A 238 7.57 -1.20 10.56
C GLY A 238 8.95 -1.51 11.13
N LYS A 239 9.01 -2.46 12.07
CA LYS A 239 10.26 -2.93 12.70
C LYS A 239 11.24 -3.51 11.68
N ALA A 240 10.76 -4.27 10.70
CA ALA A 240 11.62 -4.86 9.68
C ALA A 240 12.13 -3.83 8.66
N GLY A 241 11.32 -2.83 8.32
CA GLY A 241 11.67 -1.81 7.33
C GLY A 241 12.57 -0.70 7.88
N VAL A 242 12.51 -0.41 9.19
CA VAL A 242 13.31 0.61 9.85
C VAL A 242 14.17 -0.02 10.95
N LYS A 243 15.50 -0.09 10.73
CA LYS A 243 16.48 -0.60 11.71
C LYS A 243 16.77 0.35 12.89
N ALA A 244 16.06 1.46 13.01
CA ALA A 244 16.33 2.49 14.00
C ALA A 244 15.22 2.50 15.06
N GLU A 245 15.55 2.06 16.27
CA GLU A 245 14.74 2.32 17.45
C GLU A 245 14.86 3.81 17.77
N LEU A 246 13.81 4.59 17.45
CA LEU A 246 13.74 5.99 17.84
C LEU A 246 13.41 6.07 19.34
N ASN A 247 14.46 6.25 20.15
CA ASN A 247 14.33 6.72 21.54
C ASN A 247 13.87 8.19 21.52
N VAL A 248 12.55 8.40 21.53
CA VAL A 248 11.96 9.74 21.63
C VAL A 248 11.72 10.04 23.09
N ALA A 249 12.29 11.15 23.59
CA ALA A 249 12.04 11.63 24.93
C ALA A 249 10.59 12.11 25.06
N ALA A 250 9.96 11.84 26.21
CA ALA A 250 8.63 12.36 26.51
C ALA A 250 8.66 13.90 26.48
N THR A 251 7.82 14.51 25.65
CA THR A 251 7.77 15.98 25.48
C THR A 251 6.66 16.64 26.29
N LEU A 252 5.68 15.85 26.76
CA LEU A 252 4.56 16.31 27.57
C LEU A 252 4.70 15.86 29.03
N ALA A 253 4.13 16.62 29.97
CA ALA A 253 3.96 16.15 31.33
C ALA A 253 2.96 14.97 31.38
N PRO A 254 3.07 14.00 32.31
CA PRO A 254 2.23 12.80 32.32
C PRO A 254 0.72 13.06 32.31
N GLN A 255 0.25 14.09 33.02
CA GLN A 255 -1.17 14.46 33.02
C GLN A 255 -1.63 15.04 31.67
N GLN A 256 -0.77 15.83 31.02
CA GLN A 256 -1.05 16.40 29.70
C GLN A 256 -1.07 15.30 28.63
N ALA A 257 -0.15 14.34 28.71
CA ALA A 257 -0.13 13.18 27.83
C ALA A 257 -1.39 12.31 27.99
N ARG A 258 -1.82 12.02 29.23
CA ARG A 258 -3.08 11.28 29.46
C ARG A 258 -4.28 11.98 28.84
N LYS A 259 -4.35 13.31 28.98
CA LYS A 259 -5.40 14.11 28.35
C LYS A 259 -5.33 14.01 26.83
N ALA A 260 -4.16 14.22 26.23
CA ALA A 260 -3.95 14.12 24.79
C ALA A 260 -4.31 12.74 24.21
N ILE A 261 -3.98 11.66 24.93
CA ILE A 261 -4.34 10.28 24.55
C ILE A 261 -5.87 10.11 24.57
N HIS A 262 -6.55 10.60 25.61
CA HIS A 262 -8.01 10.51 25.72
C HIS A 262 -8.73 11.39 24.69
N ASP A 263 -8.21 12.59 24.43
CA ASP A 263 -8.71 13.50 23.40
C ASP A 263 -8.61 12.83 22.02
N LEU A 264 -7.48 12.18 21.71
CA LEU A 264 -7.32 11.41 20.47
C LEU A 264 -8.32 10.24 20.37
N ALA A 265 -8.50 9.48 21.46
CA ALA A 265 -9.46 8.37 21.49
C ALA A 265 -10.89 8.85 21.25
N THR A 266 -11.26 9.99 21.84
CA THR A 266 -12.57 10.63 21.66
C THR A 266 -12.73 11.14 20.23
N GLU A 267 -11.70 11.78 19.68
CA GLU A 267 -11.70 12.26 18.30
C GLU A 267 -11.90 11.12 17.30
N LEU A 268 -11.16 10.02 17.46
CA LEU A 268 -11.30 8.84 16.60
C LEU A 268 -12.70 8.24 16.65
N ARG A 269 -13.35 8.20 17.83
CA ARG A 269 -14.74 7.75 17.95
C ARG A 269 -15.72 8.70 17.27
N GLY A 270 -15.55 10.01 17.44
CA GLY A 270 -16.33 11.03 16.76
C GLY A 270 -16.17 10.98 15.24
N PHE A 271 -15.01 10.49 14.76
CA PHE A 271 -14.71 10.37 13.34
C PHE A 271 -15.37 9.16 12.67
N ILE A 272 -15.69 8.09 13.41
CA ILE A 272 -16.36 6.88 12.89
C ILE A 272 -17.61 7.19 12.05
N PRO A 273 -18.61 7.94 12.55
CA PRO A 273 -19.81 8.24 11.75
C PRO A 273 -19.47 9.02 10.48
N VAL A 274 -18.51 9.96 10.54
CA VAL A 274 -18.05 10.74 9.39
C VAL A 274 -17.43 9.83 8.34
N VAL A 275 -16.57 8.89 8.75
CA VAL A 275 -15.94 7.92 7.85
C VAL A 275 -16.98 7.06 7.16
N LYS A 276 -17.98 6.54 7.89
CA LYS A 276 -19.06 5.72 7.31
C LYS A 276 -19.88 6.50 6.29
N GLU A 277 -20.24 7.74 6.61
CA GLU A 277 -20.99 8.63 5.71
C GLU A 277 -20.18 8.95 4.45
N LYS A 278 -18.91 9.34 4.60
CA LYS A 278 -18.04 9.71 3.48
C LYS A 278 -17.73 8.52 2.59
N LEU A 279 -17.46 7.35 3.16
CA LEU A 279 -17.29 6.11 2.38
C LEU A 279 -18.55 5.78 1.59
N GLN A 280 -19.75 5.91 2.18
CA GLN A 280 -20.99 5.73 1.43
C GLN A 280 -21.17 6.74 0.30
N SER A 281 -20.76 7.99 0.50
CA SER A 281 -20.85 9.02 -0.54
C SER A 281 -20.00 8.72 -1.77
N LEU A 282 -19.01 7.81 -1.69
CA LEU A 282 -18.19 7.39 -2.82
C LEU A 282 -18.94 6.53 -3.86
N SER A 283 -20.19 6.14 -3.58
CA SER A 283 -21.06 5.49 -4.57
C SER A 283 -21.75 6.46 -5.52
N ARG A 284 -21.71 7.77 -5.22
CA ARG A 284 -22.22 8.83 -6.10
C ARG A 284 -21.34 8.98 -7.33
N GLU A 285 -21.85 9.57 -8.40
CA GLU A 285 -21.12 9.73 -9.67
C GLU A 285 -20.25 11.00 -9.75
N ASP A 286 -20.07 11.71 -8.63
CA ASP A 286 -19.28 12.93 -8.55
C ASP A 286 -17.79 12.70 -8.88
N VAL A 287 -17.10 13.73 -9.40
CA VAL A 287 -15.68 13.60 -9.78
C VAL A 287 -14.84 13.22 -8.56
N GLY A 288 -14.05 12.15 -8.70
CA GLY A 288 -13.16 11.65 -7.64
C GLY A 288 -13.75 10.54 -6.78
N THR A 289 -15.03 10.21 -6.92
CA THR A 289 -15.64 9.07 -6.21
C THR A 289 -15.25 7.73 -6.84
N LEU A 290 -15.51 6.62 -6.13
CA LEU A 290 -15.23 5.28 -6.66
C LEU A 290 -16.15 4.90 -7.81
N MET A 291 -17.42 5.29 -7.77
CA MET A 291 -18.33 5.08 -8.90
C MET A 291 -17.84 5.82 -10.15
N TYR A 292 -17.36 7.06 -10.00
CA TYR A 292 -16.77 7.82 -11.09
C TYR A 292 -15.54 7.13 -11.68
N MET A 293 -14.63 6.64 -10.83
CA MET A 293 -13.45 5.88 -11.28
C MET A 293 -13.83 4.59 -12.02
N LEU A 294 -14.83 3.85 -11.52
CA LEU A 294 -15.34 2.66 -12.20
C LEU A 294 -15.98 3.01 -13.55
N ASN A 295 -16.69 4.13 -13.65
CA ASN A 295 -17.28 4.61 -14.91
C ASN A 295 -16.22 5.00 -15.95
N ILE A 296 -15.12 5.63 -15.53
CA ILE A 296 -13.96 5.87 -16.42
C ILE A 296 -13.37 4.53 -16.86
N LEU A 297 -13.16 3.62 -15.91
CA LEU A 297 -12.54 2.33 -16.19
C LEU A 297 -13.36 1.49 -17.20
N ILE A 298 -14.68 1.38 -17.02
CA ILE A 298 -15.56 0.65 -17.96
C ILE A 298 -15.43 1.20 -19.38
N ARG A 299 -15.46 2.53 -19.54
CA ARG A 299 -15.33 3.18 -20.86
C ARG A 299 -13.99 2.87 -21.50
N ALA A 300 -12.91 2.98 -20.72
CA ALA A 300 -11.56 2.69 -21.17
C ALA A 300 -11.39 1.22 -21.59
N VAL A 301 -11.98 0.29 -20.83
CA VAL A 301 -11.95 -1.15 -21.12
C VAL A 301 -12.74 -1.47 -22.38
N GLN A 302 -13.93 -0.89 -22.58
CA GLN A 302 -14.70 -1.07 -23.81
C GLN A 302 -13.91 -0.65 -25.05
N VAL A 303 -13.28 0.53 -25.01
CA VAL A 303 -12.42 1.01 -26.11
C VAL A 303 -11.24 0.07 -26.35
N TYR A 304 -10.61 -0.41 -25.28
CA TYR A 304 -9.50 -1.35 -25.37
C TYR A 304 -9.93 -2.69 -25.98
N GLU A 305 -11.04 -3.28 -25.55
CA GLU A 305 -11.57 -4.54 -26.10
C GLU A 305 -11.87 -4.42 -27.60
N HIS A 306 -12.40 -3.28 -28.06
CA HIS A 306 -12.63 -3.02 -29.48
C HIS A 306 -11.35 -2.88 -30.30
N LYS A 307 -10.26 -2.36 -29.71
CA LYS A 307 -8.96 -2.17 -30.37
C LYS A 307 -8.02 -3.37 -30.23
N LYS A 308 -8.26 -4.26 -29.28
CA LYS A 308 -7.37 -5.36 -28.94
C LYS A 308 -7.28 -6.35 -30.11
N GLN A 309 -6.08 -6.51 -30.65
CA GLN A 309 -5.82 -7.58 -31.59
C GLN A 309 -5.83 -8.93 -30.85
N ILE A 310 -6.67 -9.85 -31.31
CA ILE A 310 -6.72 -11.21 -30.79
C ILE A 310 -5.43 -11.92 -31.22
N VAL A 311 -4.64 -12.38 -30.26
CA VAL A 311 -3.47 -13.22 -30.57
C VAL A 311 -3.95 -14.63 -30.85
N GLN A 312 -3.93 -14.97 -32.13
CA GLN A 312 -4.36 -16.25 -32.65
C GLN A 312 -3.17 -17.21 -32.72
N ALA A 313 -3.40 -18.46 -32.31
CA ALA A 313 -2.48 -19.56 -32.57
C ALA A 313 -3.01 -20.35 -33.77
N THR A 314 -2.16 -20.63 -34.75
CA THR A 314 -2.49 -21.63 -35.77
C THR A 314 -2.47 -23.00 -35.10
N VAL A 315 -3.59 -23.72 -35.13
CA VAL A 315 -3.69 -25.06 -34.53
C VAL A 315 -3.05 -26.08 -35.48
N SER A 316 -1.99 -26.75 -35.04
CA SER A 316 -1.44 -27.90 -35.77
C SER A 316 -2.22 -29.17 -35.40
N PRO A 317 -2.59 -30.04 -36.36
CA PRO A 317 -3.23 -31.33 -36.07
C PRO A 317 -2.36 -32.30 -35.27
N THR A 318 -1.04 -32.10 -35.25
CA THR A 318 -0.05 -33.05 -34.72
C THR A 318 0.76 -32.50 -33.54
N ALA A 319 0.57 -31.24 -33.16
CA ALA A 319 1.31 -30.63 -32.05
C ALA A 319 0.48 -29.55 -31.34
N PRO A 320 0.55 -29.47 -29.99
CA PRO A 320 -0.04 -28.37 -29.26
C PRO A 320 0.71 -27.06 -29.59
N ASN A 321 0.00 -26.09 -30.15
CA ASN A 321 0.51 -24.74 -30.38
C ASN A 321 -0.09 -23.77 -29.36
N GLN A 322 0.75 -22.96 -28.75
CA GLN A 322 0.33 -21.92 -27.80
C GLN A 322 0.77 -20.55 -28.31
N ALA A 323 -0.18 -19.68 -28.62
CA ALA A 323 0.13 -18.27 -28.82
C ALA A 323 0.12 -17.58 -27.45
N LYS A 324 1.30 -17.17 -26.99
CA LYS A 324 1.45 -16.36 -25.78
C LYS A 324 1.61 -14.91 -26.17
N LEU A 325 0.73 -14.07 -25.63
CA LEU A 325 0.91 -12.63 -25.67
C LEU A 325 2.06 -12.27 -24.71
N LYS A 326 3.24 -11.98 -25.25
CA LYS A 326 4.39 -11.49 -24.48
C LYS A 326 4.13 -10.04 -24.04
N HIS A 327 3.33 -9.85 -22.99
CA HIS A 327 3.29 -8.58 -22.30
C HIS A 327 4.41 -8.56 -21.26
N GLY A 328 5.12 -7.44 -21.15
CA GLY A 328 6.09 -7.21 -20.07
C GLY A 328 5.48 -6.87 -18.71
N GLY A 329 4.15 -6.93 -18.57
CA GLY A 329 3.45 -6.51 -17.34
C GLY A 329 3.20 -7.68 -16.39
N GLY A 330 3.76 -7.58 -15.19
CA GLY A 330 3.39 -8.42 -14.04
C GLY A 330 2.29 -7.76 -13.20
N GLU A 331 1.90 -8.41 -12.10
CA GLU A 331 1.04 -7.78 -11.10
C GLU A 331 1.66 -6.48 -10.60
N VAL A 332 0.84 -5.46 -10.35
CA VAL A 332 1.28 -4.15 -9.86
C VAL A 332 0.59 -3.81 -8.55
N GLU A 333 1.19 -2.91 -7.80
CA GLU A 333 0.66 -2.35 -6.56
C GLU A 333 0.85 -0.84 -6.55
N VAL A 334 -0.03 -0.13 -5.83
CA VAL A 334 0.08 1.32 -5.64
C VAL A 334 0.70 1.60 -4.28
N ARG A 335 1.73 2.47 -4.24
CA ARG A 335 2.49 2.80 -3.03
C ARG A 335 2.38 4.28 -2.70
N ALA A 336 1.78 4.59 -1.56
CA ALA A 336 1.69 5.97 -1.06
C ALA A 336 2.99 6.44 -0.38
N ASP A 337 3.66 5.54 0.34
CA ASP A 337 4.91 5.79 1.04
C ASP A 337 6.02 4.87 0.50
N GLU A 338 7.18 5.46 0.21
CA GLU A 338 8.40 4.79 -0.22
C GLU A 338 9.57 5.14 0.72
N ALA A 339 10.44 4.18 0.98
CA ALA A 339 11.65 4.43 1.74
C ALA A 339 12.58 5.33 0.94
N LYS A 340 13.37 6.15 1.65
CA LYS A 340 14.42 6.95 1.01
C LYS A 340 15.33 6.03 0.20
N ALA A 341 15.55 6.39 -1.06
CA ALA A 341 16.49 5.69 -1.92
C ALA A 341 17.84 5.58 -1.20
N LYS A 342 18.33 4.35 -1.06
CA LYS A 342 19.67 4.07 -0.55
C LYS A 342 20.58 3.94 -1.75
N LYS A 343 21.83 4.40 -1.61
CA LYS A 343 22.88 4.01 -2.55
C LYS A 343 22.82 2.48 -2.67
N PRO A 344 22.96 1.92 -3.88
CA PRO A 344 23.24 0.50 -4.02
C PRO A 344 24.30 0.19 -2.96
N GLY A 345 24.06 -0.84 -2.15
CA GLY A 345 25.09 -1.33 -1.24
C GLY A 345 26.39 -1.50 -2.02
N VAL A 346 27.53 -1.44 -1.33
CA VAL A 346 28.86 -1.46 -1.96
C VAL A 346 28.84 -2.38 -3.16
N SER A 347 29.20 -1.84 -4.35
CA SER A 347 29.17 -2.61 -5.60
C SER A 347 29.79 -3.99 -5.34
N GLY A 348 29.32 -5.02 -6.04
CA GLY A 348 29.80 -6.40 -5.87
C GLY A 348 31.33 -6.55 -5.87
N CYS A 349 32.07 -5.52 -6.30
CA CYS A 349 33.51 -5.32 -6.10
C CYS A 349 34.02 -5.43 -4.65
N ARG A 350 33.19 -5.23 -3.60
CA ARG A 350 33.65 -5.47 -2.20
C ARG A 350 33.48 -6.92 -1.73
N ALA A 351 32.78 -7.76 -2.50
CA ALA A 351 32.64 -9.20 -2.31
C ALA A 351 33.44 -9.99 -3.36
N CYS A 352 34.44 -9.38 -3.99
CA CYS A 352 35.39 -10.08 -4.85
C CYS A 352 36.38 -10.85 -3.96
N GLU A 353 36.09 -12.12 -3.69
CA GLU A 353 37.15 -13.08 -3.39
C GLU A 353 38.15 -13.14 -4.55
N ILE A 354 39.43 -13.35 -4.23
CA ILE A 354 40.52 -13.38 -5.20
C ILE A 354 40.24 -14.49 -6.23
N GLY A 355 40.06 -14.10 -7.50
CA GLY A 355 40.00 -15.04 -8.64
C GLY A 355 38.70 -15.08 -9.44
N GLN A 356 37.66 -14.27 -9.14
CA GLN A 356 36.44 -14.25 -9.96
C GLN A 356 36.36 -13.03 -10.91
N PRO A 357 35.97 -13.22 -12.19
CA PRO A 357 35.65 -12.12 -13.09
C PRO A 357 34.36 -11.41 -12.63
N ALA A 358 34.36 -10.08 -12.69
CA ALA A 358 33.21 -9.26 -12.33
C ALA A 358 31.95 -9.62 -13.14
N ALA A 359 30.80 -9.63 -12.48
CA ALA A 359 29.52 -9.96 -13.09
C ALA A 359 29.20 -9.04 -14.29
N ARG A 360 28.81 -9.68 -15.42
CA ARG A 360 28.40 -9.03 -16.67
C ARG A 360 27.06 -8.30 -16.51
N VAL A 361 27.09 -7.03 -16.91
CA VAL A 361 26.02 -6.15 -17.46
C VAL A 361 24.59 -6.41 -16.97
N GLY A 362 24.07 -5.48 -16.16
CA GLY A 362 22.64 -5.43 -15.83
C GLY A 362 22.15 -4.31 -14.90
N GLY A 363 22.93 -3.24 -14.63
CA GLY A 363 22.50 -2.19 -13.70
C GLY A 363 23.54 -1.09 -13.47
N ALA A 364 24.03 -0.45 -14.54
CA ALA A 364 25.09 0.55 -14.45
C ALA A 364 24.61 1.94 -14.01
N ILE A 365 23.30 2.17 -13.90
CA ILE A 365 22.70 3.46 -13.51
C ILE A 365 21.62 3.19 -12.48
N GLY A 366 21.78 3.71 -11.27
CA GLY A 366 20.70 3.81 -10.29
C GLY A 366 19.78 4.98 -10.65
N LEU A 367 18.61 4.70 -11.23
CA LEU A 367 17.66 5.74 -11.66
C LEU A 367 17.14 6.62 -10.51
N ALA A 368 17.13 6.10 -9.29
CA ALA A 368 16.64 6.81 -8.11
C ALA A 368 17.63 7.84 -7.55
N LEU A 369 18.94 7.60 -7.67
CA LEU A 369 20.00 8.47 -7.13
C LEU A 369 20.94 9.03 -8.22
N GLY A 370 20.74 8.63 -9.48
CA GLY A 370 21.58 9.01 -10.62
C GLY A 370 23.01 8.48 -10.51
N ASP A 371 23.25 7.45 -9.69
CA ASP A 371 24.59 6.93 -9.48
C ASP A 371 24.95 5.89 -10.53
N GLU A 372 26.12 6.08 -11.13
CA GLU A 372 26.58 5.24 -12.23
C GLU A 372 27.80 4.42 -11.81
N SER A 373 27.79 3.13 -12.16
CA SER A 373 28.93 2.22 -11.95
C SER A 373 29.20 1.48 -13.25
N PHE A 374 30.37 1.73 -13.84
CA PHE A 374 30.87 0.98 -14.97
C PHE A 374 32.20 0.32 -14.61
N THR A 375 32.37 -0.93 -15.05
CA THR A 375 33.64 -1.64 -14.92
C THR A 375 34.35 -1.55 -16.25
N HIS A 376 35.56 -1.01 -16.25
CA HIS A 376 36.45 -1.01 -17.41
C HIS A 376 37.61 -1.99 -17.14
N THR A 377 37.81 -2.94 -18.05
CA THR A 377 39.00 -3.80 -18.02
C THR A 377 40.11 -3.06 -18.76
N ASP A 378 41.10 -2.54 -18.02
CA ASP A 378 42.17 -1.71 -18.61
C ASP A 378 43.09 -2.53 -19.53
N PHE A 379 43.41 -3.77 -19.14
CA PHE A 379 44.07 -4.76 -19.99
C PHE A 379 43.83 -6.17 -19.44
N VAL A 380 43.95 -7.18 -20.30
CA VAL A 380 43.91 -8.60 -19.92
C VAL A 380 45.29 -9.18 -20.21
N ILE A 381 46.00 -9.66 -19.19
CA ILE A 381 47.25 -10.40 -19.37
C ILE A 381 46.90 -11.90 -19.38
N PRO A 382 47.00 -12.59 -20.53
CA PRO A 382 46.97 -14.04 -20.54
C PRO A 382 48.29 -14.60 -20.00
N GLY A 383 48.27 -15.21 -18.82
CA GLY A 383 49.44 -15.88 -18.24
C GLY A 383 49.39 -15.98 -16.71
N VAL A 384 50.13 -16.94 -16.15
CA VAL A 384 50.37 -17.01 -14.71
C VAL A 384 51.41 -15.95 -14.37
N MET A 385 51.06 -14.97 -13.56
CA MET A 385 52.04 -14.00 -13.03
C MET A 385 53.05 -14.74 -12.15
N PRO A 386 54.36 -14.42 -12.26
CA PRO A 386 55.41 -15.09 -11.50
C PRO A 386 55.29 -14.93 -9.98
#